data_AF-A0A2N2XVM4-F1
#
_entry.id   AF-A0A2N2XVM4-F1
#
_cell.length_a   1.000
_cell.length_b   1.000
_cell.length_c   1.000
_cell.angle_alpha   90.00
_cell.angle_beta   90.00
_cell.angle_gamma   90.00
#
_symmetry.space_group_name_H-M   'P 1'
#
loop_
_entity.id
_entity.type
_entity.pdbx_description
1 polymer ?
#
loop_
_entity_poly.entity_id
_entity_poly.type
_entity_poly.pdbx_seq_one_letter_code
_entity_poly.pdbx_strand_id
1 'polypeptide(L)'
;MKKPISTHSLNELKSFHKEATKFFASELILLKKTLPKIVDDRLAKPSVLLMSCGQTGAALLQLSNQVNRYNDEVIMLARAFMEIITNFCYVGICDEREYRAFILHPIYKQYHNIGSFKMEDGFDNISEKYAARKEFQDKLKKKLIVKEALTMFSETNPHLNWTKKTLSQRIDVIIERGNLLDDFFTIIKHQYYSDASETLHGSLYGCGYGMGAFDPEFDRSKKNELAKKLYKNSTCVLLHLGMLIHESFTLISYSNDIEKIWKTSFLNRGQALSLLFYVLEITGEEYK
;
A
#
# COMPACT_ATOMS: atom_id res chain seq x y z
N MET A 1 -21.79 -5.71 -17.01
CA MET A 1 -21.11 -5.10 -18.18
C MET A 1 -20.07 -6.09 -18.66
N LYS A 2 -20.14 -6.53 -19.93
CA LYS A 2 -19.07 -7.30 -20.58
C LYS A 2 -17.76 -6.54 -20.42
N LYS A 3 -16.73 -7.11 -19.78
CA LYS A 3 -15.36 -6.65 -20.00
C LYS A 3 -14.82 -7.49 -21.17
N PRO A 4 -14.75 -6.95 -22.39
CA PRO A 4 -14.18 -7.71 -23.49
C PRO A 4 -12.75 -8.11 -23.14
N ILE A 5 -12.36 -9.30 -23.57
CA ILE A 5 -10.95 -9.69 -23.65
C ILE A 5 -10.24 -8.58 -24.44
N SER A 6 -9.16 -8.04 -23.88
CA SER A 6 -8.42 -6.92 -24.46
C SER A 6 -8.15 -7.14 -25.96
N THR A 7 -8.43 -6.10 -26.75
CA THR A 7 -8.17 -6.08 -28.20
C THR A 7 -6.68 -6.12 -28.49
N HIS A 8 -5.84 -5.67 -27.56
CA HIS A 8 -4.38 -5.76 -27.65
C HIS A 8 -3.87 -7.20 -27.79
N SER A 9 -2.85 -7.40 -28.61
CA SER A 9 -2.12 -8.66 -28.70
C SER A 9 -1.33 -8.94 -27.42
N LEU A 10 -0.95 -10.21 -27.19
CA LEU A 10 -0.14 -10.58 -26.03
C LEU A 10 1.25 -9.90 -26.05
N ASN A 11 1.81 -9.69 -27.23
CA ASN A 11 3.13 -9.04 -27.37
C ASN A 11 3.05 -7.56 -27.02
N GLU A 12 1.97 -6.88 -27.40
CA GLU A 12 1.70 -5.50 -27.00
C GLU A 12 1.55 -5.39 -25.48
N LEU A 13 0.73 -6.25 -24.86
CA LEU A 13 0.55 -6.25 -23.41
C LEU A 13 1.85 -6.52 -22.64
N LYS A 14 2.73 -7.39 -23.14
CA LYS A 14 4.07 -7.59 -22.58
C LYS A 14 4.94 -6.34 -22.70
N SER A 15 4.83 -5.62 -23.81
CA SER A 15 5.53 -4.34 -24.01
C SER A 15 5.02 -3.28 -23.03
N PHE A 16 3.70 -3.13 -22.90
CA PHE A 16 3.10 -2.18 -21.94
C PHE A 16 3.49 -2.51 -20.50
N HIS A 17 3.48 -3.80 -20.15
CA HIS A 17 3.94 -4.25 -18.85
C HIS A 17 5.39 -3.82 -18.59
N LYS A 18 6.29 -4.00 -19.57
CA LYS A 18 7.69 -3.57 -19.44
C LYS A 18 7.83 -2.06 -19.21
N GLU A 19 7.03 -1.25 -19.90
CA GLU A 19 7.02 0.21 -19.67
C GLU A 19 6.46 0.57 -18.29
N ALA A 20 5.38 -0.09 -17.85
CA ALA A 20 4.85 0.09 -16.49
C ALA A 20 5.84 -0.33 -15.40
N THR A 21 6.58 -1.43 -15.61
CA THR A 21 7.68 -1.87 -14.73
C THR A 21 8.76 -0.79 -14.61
N LYS A 22 9.19 -0.19 -15.73
CA LYS A 22 10.18 0.90 -15.72
C LYS A 22 9.66 2.13 -14.99
N PHE A 23 8.42 2.52 -15.25
CA PHE A 23 7.78 3.65 -14.57
C PHE A 23 7.75 3.43 -13.06
N PHE A 24 7.20 2.30 -12.60
CA PHE A 24 7.13 2.00 -11.17
C PHE A 24 8.52 1.94 -10.52
N ALA A 25 9.51 1.34 -11.19
CA ALA A 25 10.89 1.32 -10.71
C ALA A 25 11.50 2.73 -10.62
N SER A 26 11.22 3.60 -11.58
CA SER A 26 11.64 5.02 -11.55
C SER A 26 11.05 5.74 -10.34
N GLU A 27 9.75 5.58 -10.07
CA GLU A 27 9.10 6.20 -8.93
C GLU A 27 9.65 5.68 -7.59
N LEU A 28 9.99 4.39 -7.47
CA LEU A 28 10.67 3.85 -6.29
C LEU A 28 12.08 4.46 -6.09
N ILE A 29 12.82 4.72 -7.17
CA ILE A 29 14.12 5.40 -7.09
C ILE A 29 13.94 6.85 -6.63
N LEU A 30 12.92 7.55 -7.15
CA LEU A 30 12.59 8.91 -6.70
C LEU A 30 12.19 8.90 -5.23
N LEU A 31 11.41 7.91 -4.79
CA LEU A 31 11.00 7.77 -3.39
C LEU A 31 12.20 7.66 -2.46
N LYS A 32 13.18 6.82 -2.83
CA LYS A 32 14.44 6.69 -2.08
C LYS A 32 15.20 8.02 -1.99
N LYS A 33 15.19 8.83 -3.04
CA LYS A 33 15.85 10.17 -3.05
C LYS A 33 15.10 11.21 -2.25
N THR A 34 13.77 11.07 -2.13
CA THR A 34 12.89 11.98 -1.38
C THR A 34 13.03 11.81 0.12
N LEU A 35 13.14 10.57 0.62
CA LEU A 35 13.21 10.27 2.06
C LEU A 35 14.17 11.16 2.88
N PRO A 36 15.46 11.33 2.51
CA PRO A 36 16.39 12.16 3.30
C PRO A 36 16.09 13.66 3.22
N LYS A 37 15.17 14.10 2.36
CA LYS A 37 14.77 15.50 2.19
C LYS A 37 13.53 15.87 3.02
N ILE A 38 12.89 14.91 3.68
CA ILE A 38 11.72 15.15 4.53
C ILE A 38 12.22 15.69 5.88
N VAL A 39 12.04 16.99 6.10
CA VAL A 39 12.43 17.72 7.32
C VAL A 39 11.22 18.22 8.11
N ASP A 40 10.04 18.26 7.50
CA ASP A 40 8.78 18.58 8.16
C ASP A 40 8.50 17.61 9.32
N ASP A 41 8.32 18.14 10.53
CA ASP A 41 8.15 17.34 11.76
C ASP A 41 6.96 16.37 11.68
N ARG A 42 5.88 16.79 11.02
CA ARG A 42 4.67 15.99 10.89
C ARG A 42 4.91 14.79 9.99
N LEU A 43 5.64 14.98 8.88
CA LEU A 43 5.93 13.93 7.88
C LEU A 43 7.19 13.12 8.19
N ALA A 44 8.14 13.65 8.96
CA ALA A 44 9.42 13.01 9.23
C ALA A 44 9.27 11.67 9.95
N LYS A 45 8.46 11.60 11.03
CA LYS A 45 8.24 10.33 11.75
C LYS A 45 7.45 9.31 10.91
N PRO A 46 6.33 9.67 10.27
CA PRO A 46 5.62 8.78 9.36
C PRO A 46 6.41 8.35 8.12
N SER A 47 7.50 9.01 7.74
CA SER A 47 8.31 8.63 6.58
C SER A 47 8.85 7.19 6.63
N VAL A 48 8.90 6.56 7.81
CA VAL A 48 9.18 5.13 7.97
C VAL A 48 8.18 4.26 7.20
N LEU A 49 6.93 4.71 7.04
CA LEU A 49 5.94 4.07 6.17
C LEU A 49 6.42 4.09 4.72
N LEU A 50 6.93 5.20 4.23
CA LEU A 50 7.48 5.31 2.87
C LEU A 50 8.74 4.46 2.67
N MET A 51 9.58 4.31 3.70
CA MET A 51 10.69 3.35 3.67
C MET A 51 10.20 1.91 3.50
N SER A 52 9.23 1.50 4.30
CA SER A 52 8.58 0.18 4.20
C SER A 52 7.87 0.00 2.86
N CYS A 53 7.25 1.06 2.35
CA CYS A 53 6.62 1.11 1.04
C CYS A 53 7.62 0.85 -0.08
N GLY A 54 8.80 1.48 -0.03
CA GLY A 54 9.89 1.24 -0.98
C GLY A 54 10.35 -0.22 -1.01
N GLN A 55 10.44 -0.88 0.15
CA GLN A 55 10.78 -2.30 0.24
C GLN A 55 9.66 -3.20 -0.32
N THR A 56 8.41 -2.90 0.03
CA THR A 56 7.21 -3.59 -0.49
C THR A 56 7.14 -3.47 -2.02
N GLY A 57 7.39 -2.27 -2.55
CA GLY A 57 7.43 -1.99 -3.98
C GLY A 57 8.57 -2.73 -4.70
N ALA A 58 9.75 -2.85 -4.08
CA ALA A 58 10.85 -3.62 -4.66
C ALA A 58 10.52 -5.12 -4.76
N ALA A 59 9.88 -5.70 -3.72
CA ALA A 59 9.40 -7.08 -3.76
C ALA A 59 8.31 -7.27 -4.83
N LEU A 60 7.33 -6.35 -4.88
CA LEU A 60 6.28 -6.35 -5.90
C LEU A 60 6.87 -6.31 -7.31
N LEU A 61 7.88 -5.46 -7.55
CA LEU A 61 8.56 -5.35 -8.83
C LEU A 61 9.21 -6.68 -9.25
N GLN A 62 9.88 -7.37 -8.32
CA GLN A 62 10.49 -8.68 -8.59
C GLN A 62 9.45 -9.74 -8.96
N LEU A 63 8.33 -9.80 -8.24
CA LEU A 63 7.26 -10.75 -8.49
C LEU A 63 6.49 -10.42 -9.79
N SER A 64 6.29 -9.14 -10.08
CA SER A 64 5.60 -8.69 -11.30
C SER A 64 6.33 -9.09 -12.59
N ASN A 65 7.66 -9.29 -12.56
CA ASN A 65 8.40 -9.82 -13.71
C ASN A 65 8.10 -11.31 -13.99
N GLN A 66 7.39 -11.97 -13.09
CA GLN A 66 6.97 -13.37 -13.16
C GLN A 66 5.44 -13.48 -13.16
N VAL A 67 4.78 -12.63 -13.97
CA VAL A 67 3.32 -12.47 -14.09
C VAL A 67 2.53 -13.80 -14.03
N ASN A 68 3.00 -14.84 -14.70
CA ASN A 68 2.28 -16.12 -14.79
C ASN A 68 2.39 -17.00 -13.52
N ARG A 69 3.17 -16.60 -12.52
CA ARG A 69 3.45 -17.39 -11.31
C ARG A 69 3.02 -16.70 -10.03
N TYR A 70 3.23 -15.39 -9.93
CA TYR A 70 3.09 -14.64 -8.68
C TYR A 70 2.09 -13.48 -8.76
N ASN A 71 1.07 -13.60 -9.64
CA ASN A 71 0.08 -12.55 -9.80
C ASN A 71 -0.68 -12.25 -8.50
N ASP A 72 -1.06 -13.29 -7.78
CA ASP A 72 -1.86 -13.17 -6.57
C ASP A 72 -1.05 -12.53 -5.43
N GLU A 73 0.23 -12.89 -5.30
CA GLU A 73 1.18 -12.26 -4.38
C GLU A 73 1.43 -10.80 -4.75
N VAL A 74 1.52 -10.46 -6.04
CA VAL A 74 1.60 -9.06 -6.50
C VAL A 74 0.38 -8.26 -6.05
N ILE A 75 -0.83 -8.82 -6.18
CA ILE A 75 -2.07 -8.18 -5.74
C ILE A 75 -2.13 -8.02 -4.22
N MET A 76 -1.69 -9.04 -3.45
CA MET A 76 -1.58 -8.94 -1.99
C MET A 76 -0.62 -7.82 -1.57
N LEU A 77 0.55 -7.74 -2.19
CA LEU A 77 1.53 -6.68 -1.92
C LEU A 77 1.01 -5.31 -2.37
N ALA A 78 0.25 -5.23 -3.47
CA ALA A 78 -0.36 -3.99 -3.94
C ALA A 78 -1.32 -3.40 -2.90
N ARG A 79 -2.11 -4.25 -2.23
CA ARG A 79 -2.96 -3.82 -1.10
C ARG A 79 -2.15 -3.25 0.05
N ALA A 80 -1.13 -3.98 0.50
CA ALA A 80 -0.25 -3.50 1.58
C ALA A 80 0.40 -2.16 1.20
N PHE A 81 0.90 -2.06 -0.03
CA PHE A 81 1.50 -0.83 -0.59
C PHE A 81 0.52 0.34 -0.55
N MET A 82 -0.69 0.15 -1.07
CA MET A 82 -1.75 1.17 -1.09
C MET A 82 -2.11 1.64 0.32
N GLU A 83 -2.30 0.71 1.25
CA GLU A 83 -2.63 1.00 2.64
C GLU A 83 -1.52 1.82 3.31
N ILE A 84 -0.26 1.47 3.07
CA ILE A 84 0.92 2.20 3.59
C ILE A 84 0.96 3.63 3.05
N ILE A 85 0.83 3.84 1.74
CA ILE A 85 0.82 5.17 1.13
C ILE A 85 -0.37 6.00 1.64
N THR A 86 -1.56 5.41 1.68
CA THR A 86 -2.77 6.09 2.16
C THR A 86 -2.59 6.54 3.61
N ASN A 87 -2.00 5.69 4.46
CA ASN A 87 -1.72 6.03 5.84
C ASN A 87 -0.72 7.16 5.95
N PHE A 88 0.37 7.15 5.17
CA PHE A 88 1.32 8.24 5.13
C PHE A 88 0.66 9.57 4.75
N CYS A 89 -0.13 9.57 3.66
CA CYS A 89 -0.81 10.79 3.21
C CYS A 89 -1.82 11.28 4.24
N TYR A 90 -2.65 10.37 4.78
CA TYR A 90 -3.66 10.70 5.78
C TYR A 90 -3.05 11.30 7.05
N VAL A 91 -1.99 10.72 7.61
CA VAL A 91 -1.38 11.26 8.85
C VAL A 91 -0.72 12.62 8.61
N GLY A 92 -0.27 12.88 7.39
CA GLY A 92 0.24 14.19 6.97
C GLY A 92 -0.79 15.32 6.99
N ILE A 93 -2.09 14.99 7.02
CA ILE A 93 -3.16 15.99 6.90
C ILE A 93 -4.30 15.86 7.92
N CYS A 94 -4.35 14.77 8.71
CA CYS A 94 -5.43 14.54 9.68
C CYS A 94 -5.43 15.53 10.86
N ASP A 95 -6.32 15.38 11.82
CA ASP A 95 -6.26 16.18 13.05
C ASP A 95 -5.12 15.72 13.99
N GLU A 96 -4.73 16.58 14.93
CA GLU A 96 -3.63 16.31 15.87
C GLU A 96 -3.87 15.09 16.75
N ARG A 97 -5.12 14.77 17.08
CA ARG A 97 -5.43 13.61 17.93
C ARG A 97 -5.17 12.31 17.17
N GLU A 98 -5.63 12.22 15.92
CA GLU A 98 -5.39 11.08 15.03
C GLU A 98 -3.89 10.94 14.71
N TYR A 99 -3.19 12.05 14.45
CA TYR A 99 -1.74 12.05 14.26
C TYR A 99 -1.02 11.52 15.50
N ARG A 100 -1.37 12.03 16.69
CA ARG A 100 -0.74 11.58 17.93
C ARG A 100 -1.02 10.12 18.22
N ALA A 101 -2.23 9.64 17.95
CA ALA A 101 -2.59 8.22 18.05
C ALA A 101 -1.74 7.35 17.14
N PHE A 102 -1.54 7.76 15.89
CA PHE A 102 -0.65 7.07 14.96
C PHE A 102 0.77 6.95 15.50
N ILE A 103 1.35 8.03 16.05
CA ILE A 103 2.72 8.04 16.60
C ILE A 103 2.84 7.20 17.87
N LEU A 104 1.83 7.20 18.75
CA LEU A 104 1.86 6.46 20.01
C LEU A 104 1.51 4.97 19.84
N HIS A 105 0.84 4.57 18.76
CA HIS A 105 0.38 3.20 18.58
C HIS A 105 1.50 2.14 18.49
N PRO A 106 2.64 2.38 17.81
CA PRO A 106 3.76 1.44 17.87
C PRO A 106 4.31 1.24 19.29
N ILE A 107 4.37 2.31 20.09
CA ILE A 107 4.82 2.28 21.49
C ILE A 107 3.82 1.48 22.33
N TYR A 108 2.53 1.73 22.10
CA TYR A 108 1.43 1.00 22.69
C TYR A 108 1.51 -0.52 22.42
N LYS A 109 1.65 -0.90 21.16
CA LYS A 109 1.78 -2.30 20.74
C LYS A 109 3.04 -2.93 21.31
N GLN A 110 4.16 -2.21 21.31
CA GLN A 110 5.42 -2.73 21.86
C GLN A 110 5.32 -2.95 23.38
N TYR A 111 4.70 -2.04 24.12
CA TYR A 111 4.47 -2.22 25.56
C TYR A 111 3.73 -3.53 25.85
N HIS A 112 2.64 -3.81 25.13
CA HIS A 112 1.85 -5.04 25.30
C HIS A 112 2.59 -6.28 24.82
N ASN A 113 3.30 -6.19 23.70
CA ASN A 113 4.09 -7.29 23.16
C ASN A 113 5.25 -7.67 24.07
N ILE A 114 5.86 -6.75 24.81
CA ILE A 114 6.96 -7.07 25.73
C ILE A 114 6.51 -8.04 26.82
N GLY A 115 5.30 -7.88 27.33
CA GLY A 115 4.71 -8.77 28.34
C GLY A 115 4.11 -10.06 27.79
N SER A 116 4.30 -10.39 26.50
CA SER A 116 3.75 -11.58 25.86
C SER A 116 4.79 -12.70 25.73
N PHE A 117 4.30 -13.92 25.48
CA PHE A 117 5.14 -15.00 24.98
C PHE A 117 5.73 -14.64 23.61
N LYS A 118 6.91 -15.19 23.32
CA LYS A 118 7.66 -14.97 22.08
C LYS A 118 7.92 -16.30 21.40
N MET A 119 8.06 -16.26 20.08
CA MET A 119 8.37 -17.45 19.27
C MET A 119 9.73 -18.06 19.64
N GLU A 120 10.68 -17.25 20.11
CA GLU A 120 11.99 -17.67 20.59
C GLU A 120 11.97 -18.34 21.98
N ASP A 121 10.82 -18.31 22.66
CA ASP A 121 10.65 -19.03 23.92
C ASP A 121 10.54 -20.52 23.61
N GLY A 122 11.64 -21.25 23.81
CA GLY A 122 11.54 -22.69 24.04
C GLY A 122 10.60 -22.98 25.23
N PHE A 123 10.10 -24.21 25.32
CA PHE A 123 9.15 -24.61 26.37
C PHE A 123 9.77 -24.58 27.78
N ASP A 124 11.10 -24.63 27.90
CA ASP A 124 11.80 -24.59 29.17
C ASP A 124 11.80 -23.17 29.81
N ASN A 125 11.49 -23.14 31.11
CA ASN A 125 11.45 -21.95 31.96
C ASN A 125 10.54 -20.82 31.42
N ILE A 126 9.48 -21.19 30.69
CA ILE A 126 8.56 -20.23 30.07
C ILE A 126 7.88 -19.32 31.10
N SER A 127 7.54 -19.85 32.28
CA SER A 127 6.92 -19.11 33.38
C SER A 127 7.86 -18.06 33.99
N GLU A 128 9.14 -18.40 34.16
CA GLU A 128 10.15 -17.47 34.69
C GLU A 128 10.45 -16.34 33.69
N LYS A 129 10.63 -16.69 32.42
CA LYS A 129 10.82 -15.71 31.33
C LYS A 129 9.62 -14.77 31.21
N TYR A 130 8.40 -15.31 31.34
CA TYR A 130 7.18 -14.52 31.33
C TYR A 130 7.11 -13.56 32.53
N ALA A 131 7.41 -14.03 33.73
CA ALA A 131 7.43 -13.19 34.94
C ALA A 131 8.45 -12.04 34.82
N ALA A 132 9.68 -12.33 34.37
CA ALA A 132 10.71 -11.32 34.16
C ALA A 132 10.28 -10.25 33.14
N ARG A 133 9.61 -10.65 32.06
CA ARG A 133 9.05 -9.72 31.07
C ARG A 133 7.92 -8.87 31.62
N LYS A 134 7.07 -9.42 32.48
CA LYS A 134 6.02 -8.65 33.17
C LYS A 134 6.61 -7.60 34.08
N GLU A 135 7.64 -7.95 34.85
CA GLU A 135 8.35 -6.97 35.67
C GLU A 135 8.98 -5.85 34.81
N PHE A 136 9.57 -6.20 33.67
CA PHE A 136 10.11 -5.21 32.74
C PHE A 136 9.02 -4.33 32.10
N GLN A 137 7.88 -4.92 31.72
CA GLN A 137 6.70 -4.20 31.23
C GLN A 137 6.23 -3.16 32.27
N ASP A 138 6.14 -3.52 33.55
CA ASP A 138 5.75 -2.61 34.62
C ASP A 138 6.75 -1.48 34.85
N LYS A 139 8.06 -1.76 34.69
CA LYS A 139 9.10 -0.71 34.69
C LYS A 139 8.89 0.27 33.54
N LEU A 140 8.56 -0.21 32.33
CA LEU A 140 8.32 0.65 31.17
C LEU A 140 7.10 1.55 31.33
N LYS A 141 6.07 1.11 32.08
CA LYS A 141 4.90 1.95 32.42
C LYS A 141 5.29 3.26 33.11
N LYS A 142 6.46 3.35 33.73
CA LYS A 142 6.95 4.58 34.36
C LYS A 142 7.42 5.64 33.35
N LYS A 143 7.81 5.25 32.12
CA LYS A 143 8.26 6.18 31.08
C LYS A 143 7.10 7.06 30.59
N LEU A 144 7.34 8.36 30.47
CA LEU A 144 6.30 9.35 30.11
C LEU A 144 5.56 8.99 28.81
N ILE A 145 6.31 8.66 27.75
CA ILE A 145 5.73 8.32 26.45
C ILE A 145 4.89 7.04 26.47
N VAL A 146 5.19 6.10 27.38
CA VAL A 146 4.41 4.87 27.57
C VAL A 146 3.12 5.20 28.32
N LYS A 147 3.19 6.00 29.39
CA LYS A 147 1.98 6.48 30.10
C LYS A 147 1.01 7.18 29.17
N GLU A 148 1.54 8.04 28.30
CA GLU A 148 0.75 8.76 27.32
C GLU A 148 0.07 7.81 26.33
N ALA A 149 0.82 6.85 25.77
CA ALA A 149 0.27 5.85 24.86
C ALA A 149 -0.83 5.00 25.54
N LEU A 150 -0.62 4.57 26.78
CA LEU A 150 -1.61 3.79 27.53
C LEU A 150 -2.87 4.61 27.87
N THR A 151 -2.71 5.90 28.17
CA THR A 151 -3.82 6.83 28.40
C THR A 151 -4.66 7.04 27.14
N MET A 152 -4.01 7.11 25.98
CA MET A 152 -4.69 7.28 24.70
C MET A 152 -5.44 6.02 24.23
N PHE A 153 -4.91 4.84 24.54
CA PHE A 153 -5.46 3.55 24.09
C PHE A 153 -6.10 2.75 25.22
N SER A 154 -5.33 1.91 25.93
CA SER A 154 -5.82 1.12 27.06
C SER A 154 -4.66 0.44 27.81
N GLU A 155 -4.70 0.43 29.15
CA GLU A 155 -3.74 -0.37 29.91
C GLU A 155 -3.91 -1.89 29.74
N THR A 156 -5.08 -2.35 29.32
CA THR A 156 -5.49 -3.76 29.42
C THR A 156 -5.83 -4.42 28.09
N ASN A 157 -6.23 -3.67 27.06
CA ASN A 157 -6.69 -4.24 25.79
C ASN A 157 -5.63 -4.13 24.67
N PRO A 158 -4.76 -5.13 24.45
CA PRO A 158 -3.64 -5.04 23.50
C PRO A 158 -4.05 -4.98 22.01
N HIS A 159 -5.35 -5.09 21.70
CA HIS A 159 -5.86 -5.24 20.33
C HIS A 159 -6.52 -3.98 19.76
N LEU A 160 -6.30 -2.81 20.38
CA LEU A 160 -6.80 -1.55 19.84
C LEU A 160 -6.03 -1.11 18.59
N ASN A 161 -6.77 -0.61 17.60
CA ASN A 161 -6.24 0.04 16.40
C ASN A 161 -5.90 1.51 16.68
N TRP A 162 -4.96 2.07 15.92
CA TRP A 162 -4.56 3.47 16.05
C TRP A 162 -5.65 4.45 15.63
N THR A 163 -6.53 4.03 14.71
CA THR A 163 -7.68 4.80 14.25
C THR A 163 -8.92 3.92 14.20
N LYS A 164 -10.09 4.55 14.37
CA LYS A 164 -11.39 3.95 14.10
C LYS A 164 -11.85 4.16 12.65
N LYS A 165 -11.14 5.02 11.89
CA LYS A 165 -11.50 5.32 10.52
C LYS A 165 -11.15 4.16 9.61
N THR A 166 -12.09 3.82 8.74
CA THR A 166 -11.88 2.86 7.65
C THR A 166 -10.91 3.44 6.61
N LEU A 167 -10.41 2.58 5.71
CA LEU A 167 -9.62 3.05 4.57
C LEU A 167 -10.39 4.09 3.73
N SER A 168 -11.69 3.87 3.48
CA SER A 168 -12.55 4.82 2.78
C SER A 168 -12.52 6.20 3.43
N GLN A 169 -12.80 6.25 4.73
CA GLN A 169 -12.85 7.52 5.46
C GLN A 169 -11.51 8.25 5.50
N ARG A 170 -10.39 7.53 5.43
CA ARG A 170 -9.07 8.15 5.32
C ARG A 170 -8.81 8.69 3.92
N ILE A 171 -9.24 7.97 2.88
CA ILE A 171 -9.20 8.45 1.50
C ILE A 171 -10.07 9.69 1.35
N ASP A 172 -11.29 9.70 1.89
CA ASP A 172 -12.20 10.85 1.83
C ASP A 172 -11.53 12.11 2.43
N VAL A 173 -10.83 11.98 3.56
CA VAL A 173 -10.08 13.10 4.16
C VAL A 173 -8.91 13.57 3.27
N ILE A 174 -8.26 12.66 2.54
CA ILE A 174 -7.21 13.02 1.56
C ILE A 174 -7.80 13.84 0.42
N ILE A 175 -8.95 13.43 -0.09
CA ILE A 175 -9.69 14.09 -1.17
C ILE A 175 -10.15 15.49 -0.72
N GLU A 176 -10.72 15.60 0.48
CA GLU A 176 -11.28 16.87 0.98
C GLU A 176 -10.22 17.94 1.28
N ARG A 177 -8.97 17.56 1.59
CA ARG A 177 -7.94 18.49 2.10
C ARG A 177 -6.93 19.02 1.08
N GLY A 178 -6.94 18.60 -0.19
CA GLY A 178 -6.06 19.25 -1.15
C GLY A 178 -6.07 18.70 -2.57
N ASN A 179 -5.43 19.47 -3.47
CA ASN A 179 -5.10 19.21 -4.88
C ASN A 179 -4.20 17.97 -5.11
N LEU A 180 -4.32 16.93 -4.28
CA LEU A 180 -3.87 15.58 -4.56
C LEU A 180 -4.92 14.95 -5.47
N LEU A 181 -4.52 14.16 -6.48
CA LEU A 181 -5.49 13.57 -7.40
C LEU A 181 -6.21 12.39 -6.73
N ASP A 182 -7.28 12.79 -6.04
CA ASP A 182 -8.45 12.09 -5.54
C ASP A 182 -8.83 10.78 -6.24
N ASP A 183 -8.79 10.76 -7.56
CA ASP A 183 -9.26 9.61 -8.34
C ASP A 183 -8.40 8.37 -8.14
N PHE A 184 -7.07 8.48 -7.96
CA PHE A 184 -6.22 7.27 -7.92
C PHE A 184 -6.41 6.45 -6.65
N PHE A 185 -6.55 7.11 -5.49
CA PHE A 185 -6.86 6.40 -4.24
C PHE A 185 -8.21 5.68 -4.35
N THR A 186 -9.19 6.32 -4.98
CA THR A 186 -10.54 5.77 -5.19
C THR A 186 -10.54 4.62 -6.20
N ILE A 187 -9.91 4.79 -7.35
CA ILE A 187 -9.78 3.79 -8.41
C ILE A 187 -9.11 2.53 -7.87
N ILE A 188 -7.98 2.66 -7.17
CA ILE A 188 -7.21 1.51 -6.70
C ILE A 188 -7.98 0.75 -5.64
N LYS A 189 -8.68 1.46 -4.75
CA LYS A 189 -9.56 0.84 -3.77
C LYS A 189 -10.62 -0.03 -4.45
N HIS A 190 -11.33 0.53 -5.43
CA HIS A 190 -12.42 -0.18 -6.11
C HIS A 190 -11.93 -1.33 -6.98
N GLN A 191 -10.75 -1.21 -7.59
CA GLN A 191 -10.26 -2.19 -8.53
C GLN A 191 -9.56 -3.40 -7.88
N TYR A 192 -8.90 -3.22 -6.74
CA TYR A 192 -8.01 -4.27 -6.22
C TYR A 192 -8.18 -4.58 -4.74
N TYR A 193 -8.75 -3.67 -3.94
CA TYR A 193 -8.69 -3.82 -2.48
C TYR A 193 -9.48 -5.02 -1.96
N SER A 194 -10.69 -5.22 -2.50
CA SER A 194 -11.54 -6.36 -2.13
C SER A 194 -10.94 -7.67 -2.59
N ASP A 195 -10.54 -7.76 -3.86
CA ASP A 195 -9.92 -8.96 -4.43
C ASP A 195 -8.64 -9.33 -3.68
N ALA A 196 -7.79 -8.36 -3.36
CA ALA A 196 -6.61 -8.58 -2.54
C ALA A 196 -6.93 -9.03 -1.11
N SER A 197 -8.07 -8.63 -0.54
CA SER A 197 -8.53 -9.13 0.77
C SER A 197 -8.79 -10.62 0.71
N GLU A 198 -9.51 -11.03 -0.33
CA GLU A 198 -9.94 -12.39 -0.54
C GLU A 198 -8.73 -13.30 -0.79
N THR A 199 -7.77 -12.82 -1.60
CA THR A 199 -6.49 -13.52 -1.82
C THR A 199 -5.70 -13.63 -0.51
N LEU A 200 -5.59 -12.54 0.27
CA LEU A 200 -4.87 -12.55 1.55
C LEU A 200 -5.47 -13.51 2.57
N HIS A 201 -6.79 -13.64 2.60
CA HIS A 201 -7.50 -14.54 3.50
C HIS A 201 -7.65 -15.98 2.95
N GLY A 202 -7.14 -16.26 1.75
CA GLY A 202 -7.17 -17.60 1.15
C GLY A 202 -8.58 -18.08 0.82
N SER A 203 -9.50 -17.17 0.53
CA SER A 203 -10.85 -17.56 0.14
C SER A 203 -10.85 -18.26 -1.21
N LEU A 204 -11.86 -19.09 -1.49
CA LEU A 204 -11.98 -19.78 -2.78
C LEU A 204 -12.04 -18.80 -3.95
N TYR A 205 -12.68 -17.65 -3.74
CA TYR A 205 -12.69 -16.56 -4.72
C TYR A 205 -11.29 -15.98 -4.90
N GLY A 206 -10.61 -15.60 -3.80
CA GLY A 206 -9.28 -15.00 -3.84
C GLY A 206 -8.22 -15.88 -4.50
N CYS A 207 -8.21 -17.17 -4.17
CA CYS A 207 -7.32 -18.16 -4.78
C CYS A 207 -7.69 -18.49 -6.24
N GLY A 208 -8.91 -18.15 -6.68
CA GLY A 208 -9.40 -18.44 -8.01
C GLY A 208 -9.40 -17.25 -8.96
N TYR A 209 -9.43 -16.03 -8.43
CA TYR A 209 -9.69 -14.79 -9.18
C TYR A 209 -8.64 -14.54 -10.27
N GLY A 210 -7.35 -14.58 -9.91
CA GLY A 210 -6.24 -14.34 -10.84
C GLY A 210 -6.20 -15.36 -11.98
N MET A 211 -6.62 -16.60 -11.71
CA MET A 211 -6.69 -17.68 -12.69
C MET A 211 -7.98 -17.69 -13.53
N GLY A 212 -8.90 -16.75 -13.29
CA GLY A 212 -10.23 -16.76 -13.91
C GLY A 212 -11.01 -18.02 -13.55
N ALA A 213 -10.78 -18.56 -12.35
CA ALA A 213 -11.20 -19.90 -12.04
C ALA A 213 -12.74 -20.02 -12.05
N PHE A 214 -13.39 -19.15 -11.29
CA PHE A 214 -14.84 -19.13 -11.13
C PHE A 214 -15.49 -18.06 -12.01
N ASP A 215 -14.79 -17.61 -13.06
CA ASP A 215 -15.30 -16.64 -14.01
C ASP A 215 -16.12 -17.39 -15.08
N PRO A 216 -17.46 -17.25 -15.08
CA PRO A 216 -18.34 -18.07 -15.91
C PRO A 216 -18.18 -17.80 -17.41
N GLU A 217 -17.57 -16.67 -17.78
CA GLU A 217 -17.32 -16.29 -19.17
C GLU A 217 -15.88 -16.61 -19.60
N PHE A 218 -15.02 -17.09 -18.69
CA PHE A 218 -13.61 -17.33 -18.95
C PHE A 218 -13.30 -18.80 -19.19
N ASP A 219 -12.83 -19.10 -20.40
CA ASP A 219 -12.36 -20.44 -20.74
C ASP A 219 -10.90 -20.62 -20.33
N ARG A 220 -10.68 -21.26 -19.18
CA ARG A 220 -9.33 -21.54 -18.64
C ARG A 220 -8.46 -22.38 -19.57
N SER A 221 -9.05 -23.13 -20.51
CA SER A 221 -8.27 -23.91 -21.49
C SER A 221 -7.51 -22.99 -22.47
N LYS A 222 -7.97 -21.75 -22.64
CA LYS A 222 -7.35 -20.75 -23.51
C LYS A 222 -6.23 -20.00 -22.79
N LYS A 223 -5.06 -20.66 -22.69
CA LYS A 223 -3.85 -20.11 -22.05
C LYS A 223 -3.47 -18.69 -22.52
N ASN A 224 -3.74 -18.36 -23.79
CA ASN A 224 -3.45 -17.04 -24.34
C ASN A 224 -4.35 -15.94 -23.76
N GLU A 225 -5.64 -16.21 -23.54
CA GLU A 225 -6.57 -15.27 -22.92
C GLU A 225 -6.20 -15.03 -21.44
N LEU A 226 -5.78 -16.08 -20.74
CA LEU A 226 -5.26 -15.97 -19.36
C LEU A 226 -4.04 -15.05 -19.31
N ALA A 227 -3.06 -15.31 -20.17
CA ALA A 227 -1.85 -14.50 -20.22
C ALA A 227 -2.18 -13.02 -20.51
N LYS A 228 -3.07 -12.75 -21.47
CA LYS A 228 -3.53 -11.38 -21.76
C LYS A 228 -4.14 -10.71 -20.52
N LYS A 229 -5.05 -11.39 -19.80
CA LYS A 229 -5.67 -10.89 -18.56
C LYS A 229 -4.62 -10.55 -17.50
N LEU A 230 -3.69 -11.47 -17.25
CA LEU A 230 -2.65 -11.29 -16.24
C LEU A 230 -1.71 -10.12 -16.58
N TYR A 231 -1.23 -10.02 -17.83
CA TYR A 231 -0.37 -8.91 -18.23
C TYR A 231 -1.11 -7.57 -18.17
N LYS A 232 -2.37 -7.50 -18.62
CA LYS A 232 -3.20 -6.28 -18.53
C LYS A 232 -3.36 -5.85 -17.06
N ASN A 233 -3.77 -6.78 -16.19
CA ASN A 233 -3.97 -6.49 -14.77
C ASN A 233 -2.68 -6.06 -14.07
N SER A 234 -1.58 -6.79 -14.25
CA SER A 234 -0.28 -6.44 -13.67
C SER A 234 0.21 -5.07 -14.15
N THR A 235 0.01 -4.75 -15.43
CA THR A 235 0.33 -3.43 -16.00
C THR A 235 -0.44 -2.32 -15.28
N CYS A 236 -1.77 -2.46 -15.15
CA CYS A 236 -2.58 -1.48 -14.46
C CYS A 236 -2.16 -1.31 -13.00
N VAL A 237 -1.91 -2.39 -12.27
CA VAL A 237 -1.43 -2.35 -10.88
C VAL A 237 -0.13 -1.53 -10.77
N LEU A 238 0.87 -1.82 -11.60
CA LEU A 238 2.15 -1.11 -11.57
C LEU A 238 1.99 0.39 -11.84
N LEU A 239 1.16 0.77 -12.82
CA LEU A 239 0.88 2.17 -13.15
C LEU A 239 0.19 2.88 -11.99
N HIS A 240 -0.86 2.27 -11.44
CA HIS A 240 -1.60 2.80 -10.31
C HIS A 240 -0.72 3.01 -9.06
N LEU A 241 0.09 2.01 -8.68
CA LEU A 241 0.96 2.13 -7.51
C LEU A 241 2.05 3.18 -7.71
N GLY A 242 2.59 3.34 -8.93
CA GLY A 242 3.52 4.42 -9.23
C GLY A 242 2.88 5.80 -9.12
N MET A 243 1.62 5.94 -9.54
CA MET A 243 0.86 7.18 -9.35
C MET A 243 0.59 7.49 -7.87
N LEU A 244 0.36 6.49 -7.02
CA LEU A 244 0.27 6.70 -5.57
C LEU A 244 1.57 7.22 -4.94
N ILE A 245 2.72 6.78 -5.44
CA ILE A 245 4.02 7.35 -5.02
C ILE A 245 4.06 8.85 -5.38
N HIS A 246 3.63 9.21 -6.59
CA HIS A 246 3.57 10.60 -7.01
C HIS A 246 2.69 11.45 -6.08
N GLU A 247 1.51 10.96 -5.69
CA GLU A 247 0.64 11.69 -4.75
C GLU A 247 1.33 11.93 -3.39
N SER A 248 2.15 10.98 -2.93
CA SER A 248 2.98 11.20 -1.73
C SER A 248 3.99 12.31 -1.93
N PHE A 249 4.60 12.44 -3.12
CA PHE A 249 5.49 13.56 -3.43
C PHE A 249 4.75 14.89 -3.48
N THR A 250 3.54 14.93 -4.02
CA THR A 250 2.74 16.17 -4.03
C THR A 250 2.51 16.65 -2.61
N LEU A 251 2.12 15.77 -1.68
CA LEU A 251 1.97 16.13 -0.27
C LEU A 251 3.30 16.63 0.35
N ILE A 252 4.40 15.90 0.13
CA ILE A 252 5.71 16.27 0.68
C ILE A 252 6.16 17.64 0.15
N SER A 253 5.84 17.95 -1.11
CA SER A 253 6.26 19.20 -1.78
C SER A 253 5.65 20.46 -1.16
N TYR A 254 4.55 20.34 -0.42
CA TYR A 254 3.95 21.48 0.27
C TYR A 254 4.81 22.01 1.42
N SER A 255 5.68 21.19 2.02
CA SER A 255 6.50 21.60 3.18
C SER A 255 7.98 21.25 3.08
N ASN A 256 8.44 20.61 2.00
CA ASN A 256 9.84 20.15 1.85
C ASN A 256 10.41 20.48 0.47
N ASP A 257 11.73 20.72 0.41
CA ASP A 257 12.45 21.02 -0.84
C ASP A 257 12.72 19.76 -1.69
N ILE A 258 11.69 19.40 -2.46
CA ILE A 258 11.70 18.26 -3.38
C ILE A 258 11.23 18.64 -4.79
N GLU A 259 11.15 19.93 -5.13
CA GLU A 259 10.53 20.44 -6.37
C GLU A 259 11.03 19.73 -7.63
N LYS A 260 12.35 19.52 -7.74
CA LYS A 260 12.96 18.82 -8.89
C LYS A 260 12.51 17.36 -9.00
N ILE A 261 12.39 16.66 -7.85
CA ILE A 261 11.93 15.28 -7.80
C ILE A 261 10.45 15.23 -8.18
N TRP A 262 9.63 16.11 -7.59
CA TRP A 262 8.21 16.21 -7.88
C TRP A 262 7.96 16.49 -9.37
N LYS A 263 8.64 17.48 -9.97
CA LYS A 263 8.54 17.79 -11.41
C LYS A 263 8.89 16.59 -12.30
N THR A 264 9.92 15.83 -11.93
CA THR A 264 10.32 14.62 -12.67
C THR A 264 9.22 13.55 -12.59
N SER A 265 8.70 13.29 -11.39
CA SER A 265 7.60 12.35 -11.16
C SER A 265 6.32 12.78 -11.88
N PHE A 266 6.01 14.09 -11.90
CA PHE A 266 4.85 14.64 -12.62
C PHE A 266 4.90 14.34 -14.12
N LEU A 267 6.07 14.50 -14.76
CA LEU A 267 6.26 14.16 -16.18
C LEU A 267 6.12 12.65 -16.43
N ASN A 268 6.75 11.82 -15.58
CA ASN A 268 6.63 10.36 -15.65
C ASN A 268 5.16 9.93 -15.54
N ARG A 269 4.42 10.56 -14.61
CA ARG A 269 3.00 10.28 -14.36
C ARG A 269 2.13 10.61 -15.58
N GLY A 270 2.38 11.71 -16.29
CA GLY A 270 1.64 12.03 -17.51
C GLY A 270 1.77 10.95 -18.60
N GLN A 271 2.97 10.39 -18.75
CA GLN A 271 3.22 9.27 -19.66
C GLN A 271 2.54 7.99 -19.17
N ALA A 272 2.62 7.71 -17.87
CA ALA A 272 1.98 6.55 -17.25
C ALA A 272 0.44 6.59 -17.38
N LEU A 273 -0.16 7.78 -17.26
CA LEU A 273 -1.61 7.96 -17.43
C LEU A 273 -2.04 7.71 -18.87
N SER A 274 -1.26 8.20 -19.84
CA SER A 274 -1.49 7.92 -21.26
C SER A 274 -1.42 6.43 -21.56
N LEU A 275 -0.43 5.73 -21.00
CA LEU A 275 -0.31 4.27 -21.11
C LEU A 275 -1.48 3.55 -20.44
N LEU A 276 -1.94 4.02 -19.27
CA LEU A 276 -3.07 3.45 -18.56
C LEU A 276 -4.35 3.49 -19.40
N PHE A 277 -4.68 4.65 -19.98
CA PHE A 277 -5.85 4.78 -20.85
C PHE A 277 -5.76 3.89 -22.08
N TYR A 278 -4.56 3.79 -22.68
CA TYR A 278 -4.34 2.91 -23.82
C TYR A 278 -4.53 1.42 -23.46
N VAL A 279 -4.00 0.97 -22.33
CA VAL A 279 -4.16 -0.41 -21.83
C VAL A 279 -5.62 -0.72 -21.48
N LEU A 280 -6.33 0.26 -20.90
CA LEU A 280 -7.74 0.13 -20.56
C LEU A 280 -8.67 0.21 -21.77
N GLU A 281 -8.17 0.62 -22.94
CA GLU A 281 -8.94 0.82 -24.17
C GLU A 281 -10.04 1.90 -24.00
N ILE A 282 -9.80 2.86 -23.11
CA ILE A 282 -10.71 3.99 -22.89
C ILE A 282 -10.54 4.97 -24.05
N THR A 283 -11.61 5.18 -24.81
CA THR A 283 -11.67 6.21 -25.86
C THR A 283 -12.27 7.49 -25.28
N GLY A 284 -11.83 8.66 -25.77
CA GLY A 284 -12.19 9.97 -25.21
C GLY A 284 -13.69 10.35 -25.24
N GLU A 285 -14.58 9.46 -25.70
CA GLU A 285 -16.04 9.65 -25.68
C GLU A 285 -16.67 9.32 -24.31
N GLU A 286 -15.97 8.60 -23.43
CA GLU A 286 -16.49 8.19 -22.11
C GLU A 286 -16.33 9.23 -20.99
N TYR A 287 -15.80 10.42 -21.31
CA TYR A 287 -15.62 11.56 -20.38
C TYR A 287 -16.43 12.81 -20.81
N LYS A 288 -17.68 12.62 -21.25
CA LYS A 288 -18.65 13.71 -21.41
C LYS A 288 -19.71 13.68 -20.31
#